data_AF-A0A524EX22-F1
#
_entry.id   AF-A0A524EX22-F1
#
_cell.length_a   1.000
_cell.length_b   1.000
_cell.length_c   1.000
_cell.angle_alpha   90.00
_cell.angle_beta   90.00
_cell.angle_gamma   90.00
#
_symmetry.space_group_name_H-M   'P 1'
#
loop_
_entity.id
_entity.type
_entity.pdbx_description
1 polymer ?
#
loop_
_entity_poly.entity_id
_entity_poly.type
_entity_poly.pdbx_seq_one_letter_code
_entity_poly.pdbx_strand_id
1 'polypeptide(L)'
;MMKIYLRTLISAGLGAILGIFCIIGVSQRMPSVILTSSSIYLLGAWYNRLIMGIMIGLAGEFHFLNEKYQILESIIRGTIIGALISVSFSFLSQPPTWTYFFAGIAYGFVIDLISTLILKKVSKKE
;
A
#
# COMPACT_ATOMS: atom_id res chain seq x y z
N MET A 1 18.14 10.79 7.84
CA MET A 1 18.06 10.92 6.36
C MET A 1 18.22 9.59 5.62
N MET A 2 19.32 8.84 5.73
CA MET A 2 19.47 7.59 4.94
C MET A 2 18.38 6.52 5.24
N LYS A 3 17.88 6.48 6.48
CA LYS A 3 16.80 5.57 6.90
C LYS A 3 15.45 5.83 6.20
N ILE A 4 15.08 7.08 5.91
CA ILE A 4 13.79 7.40 5.26
C ILE A 4 13.78 6.99 3.78
N TYR A 5 14.90 7.21 3.07
CA TYR A 5 15.04 6.79 1.67
C TYR A 5 14.98 5.27 1.54
N LEU A 6 15.72 4.55 2.40
CA LEU A 6 15.72 3.10 2.42
C LEU A 6 14.33 2.55 2.72
N ARG A 7 13.65 3.09 3.75
CA ARG A 7 12.29 2.69 4.11
C ARG A 7 11.31 2.94 2.97
N THR A 8 11.40 4.09 2.31
CA THR A 8 10.52 4.46 1.20
C THR A 8 10.72 3.53 0.01
N LEU A 9 11.98 3.19 -0.32
CA LEU A 9 12.28 2.24 -1.39
C LEU A 9 11.72 0.84 -1.09
N ILE A 10 11.89 0.34 0.14
CA ILE A 10 11.35 -0.96 0.56
C ILE A 10 9.82 -0.95 0.49
N SER A 11 9.19 0.10 1.02
CA SER A 11 7.72 0.20 1.08
C SER A 11 7.11 0.34 -0.32
N ALA A 12 7.75 1.11 -1.20
CA ALA A 12 7.36 1.24 -2.60
C ALA A 12 7.52 -0.08 -3.36
N GLY A 13 8.64 -0.80 -3.13
CA GLY A 13 8.86 -2.13 -3.70
C GLY A 13 7.80 -3.15 -3.25
N LEU A 14 7.46 -3.16 -1.96
CA LEU A 14 6.37 -3.99 -1.43
C LEU A 14 5.02 -3.60 -2.04
N GLY A 15 4.74 -2.30 -2.17
CA GLY A 15 3.53 -1.80 -2.84
C GLY A 15 3.44 -2.22 -4.31
N ALA A 16 4.55 -2.19 -5.05
CA ALA A 16 4.62 -2.64 -6.43
C ALA A 16 4.36 -4.15 -6.57
N ILE A 17 4.96 -4.96 -5.68
CA ILE A 17 4.80 -6.42 -5.66
C ILE A 17 3.36 -6.81 -5.29
N LEU A 18 2.83 -6.26 -4.20
CA LEU A 18 1.43 -6.46 -3.79
C LEU A 18 0.45 -5.91 -4.82
N GLY A 19 0.86 -4.87 -5.54
CA GLY A 19 0.13 -4.33 -6.68
C GLY A 19 -0.11 -5.36 -7.77
N ILE A 20 0.85 -6.22 -8.09
CA ILE A 20 0.68 -7.27 -9.11
C ILE A 20 -0.44 -8.23 -8.71
N PHE A 21 -0.49 -8.65 -7.45
CA PHE A 21 -1.59 -9.48 -6.93
C PHE A 21 -2.94 -8.75 -7.00
N CYS A 22 -2.95 -7.43 -6.79
CA CYS A 22 -4.14 -6.61 -6.93
C CYS A 22 -4.65 -6.56 -8.38
N ILE A 23 -3.75 -6.39 -9.37
CA ILE A 23 -4.11 -6.44 -10.80
C ILE A 23 -4.77 -7.77 -11.14
N ILE A 24 -4.16 -8.89 -10.73
CA ILE A 24 -4.68 -10.23 -11.01
C ILE A 24 -6.10 -10.40 -10.42
N GLY A 25 -6.31 -9.94 -9.19
CA GLY A 25 -7.63 -10.02 -8.54
C GLY A 25 -8.69 -9.11 -9.15
N VAL A 26 -8.28 -8.00 -9.76
CA VAL A 26 -9.17 -7.08 -10.49
C VAL A 26 -9.48 -7.63 -11.88
N SER A 27 -8.49 -8.16 -12.60
CA SER A 27 -8.65 -8.68 -13.96
C SER A 27 -9.64 -9.85 -14.05
N GLN A 28 -9.73 -10.67 -12.99
CA GLN A 28 -10.68 -11.79 -12.91
C GLN A 28 -12.16 -11.36 -12.79
N ARG A 29 -12.43 -10.10 -12.40
CA ARG A 29 -13.79 -9.58 -12.17
C ARG A 29 -14.24 -8.58 -13.24
N MET A 30 -13.38 -8.28 -14.21
CA MET A 30 -13.68 -7.35 -15.29
C MET A 30 -14.56 -8.04 -16.34
N PRO A 31 -15.73 -7.48 -16.70
CA PRO A 31 -16.49 -7.98 -17.83
C PRO A 31 -15.70 -7.78 -19.13
N SER A 32 -15.65 -8.80 -19.97
CA SER A 32 -14.87 -8.93 -21.21
C SER A 32 -15.21 -7.92 -22.32
N VAL A 33 -16.00 -6.88 -22.04
CA VAL A 33 -16.62 -5.99 -23.04
C VAL A 33 -15.91 -4.63 -23.17
N ILE A 34 -14.91 -4.32 -22.32
CA ILE A 34 -14.13 -3.07 -22.40
C ILE A 34 -12.70 -3.40 -22.83
N LEU A 35 -12.52 -3.78 -24.10
CA LEU A 35 -11.23 -4.27 -24.62
C LEU A 35 -10.21 -3.17 -24.95
N THR A 36 -10.60 -1.89 -24.98
CA THR A 36 -9.70 -0.78 -25.36
C THR A 36 -9.23 0.08 -24.19
N SER A 37 -9.86 0.00 -23.01
CA SER A 37 -9.54 0.82 -21.83
C SER A 37 -9.12 0.01 -20.58
N SER A 38 -9.12 -1.33 -20.65
CA SER A 38 -8.86 -2.19 -19.49
C SER A 38 -7.41 -2.08 -18.99
N SER A 39 -6.43 -1.92 -19.88
CA SER A 39 -5.02 -1.83 -19.52
C SER A 39 -4.71 -0.57 -18.71
N ILE A 40 -5.32 0.57 -19.06
CA ILE A 40 -5.14 1.84 -18.34
C ILE A 40 -5.76 1.75 -16.95
N TYR A 41 -6.93 1.12 -16.82
CA TYR A 41 -7.55 0.89 -15.52
C TYR A 41 -6.71 -0.03 -14.63
N LEU A 42 -6.22 -1.14 -15.15
CA LEU A 42 -5.35 -2.07 -14.42
C LEU A 42 -4.03 -1.40 -14.01
N LEU A 43 -3.45 -0.58 -14.90
CA LEU A 43 -2.25 0.20 -14.60
C LEU A 43 -2.53 1.28 -13.54
N GLY A 44 -3.69 1.93 -13.58
CA GLY A 44 -4.14 2.85 -12.53
C GLY A 44 -4.33 2.15 -11.18
N ALA A 45 -4.92 0.96 -11.19
CA ALA A 45 -5.10 0.13 -10.00
C ALA A 45 -3.76 -0.27 -9.38
N TRP A 46 -2.77 -0.63 -10.21
CA TRP A 46 -1.40 -0.91 -9.78
C TRP A 46 -0.67 0.32 -9.26
N TYR A 47 -0.76 1.42 -10.00
CA TYR A 47 -0.14 2.69 -9.65
C TYR A 47 -0.64 3.20 -8.29
N ASN A 48 -1.93 3.04 -8.00
CA ASN A 48 -2.48 3.36 -6.67
C ASN A 48 -1.81 2.53 -5.55
N ARG A 49 -1.44 1.26 -5.80
CA ARG A 49 -0.68 0.43 -4.82
C ARG A 49 0.78 0.85 -4.69
N LEU A 50 1.40 1.27 -5.79
CA LEU A 50 2.73 1.86 -5.75
C LEU A 50 2.74 3.14 -4.90
N ILE A 51 1.78 4.04 -5.12
CA ILE A 51 1.62 5.29 -4.37
C ILE A 51 1.34 5.01 -2.88
N MET A 52 0.53 4.00 -2.57
CA MET A 52 0.34 3.55 -1.18
C MET A 52 1.65 3.16 -0.51
N GLY A 53 2.48 2.37 -1.18
CA GLY A 53 3.80 1.99 -0.66
C GLY A 53 4.70 3.20 -0.41
N ILE A 54 4.73 4.15 -1.35
CA ILE A 54 5.52 5.38 -1.20
C ILE A 54 5.03 6.21 0.00
N MET A 55 3.72 6.43 0.11
CA MET A 55 3.10 7.19 1.20
C MET A 55 3.39 6.57 2.58
N ILE A 56 3.28 5.25 2.71
CA ILE A 56 3.61 4.52 3.95
C ILE A 56 5.10 4.63 4.30
N GLY A 57 5.95 4.59 3.28
CA GLY A 57 7.39 4.79 3.42
C GLY A 57 7.72 6.15 4.02
N LEU A 58 7.18 7.21 3.42
CA LEU A 58 7.35 8.60 3.86
C LEU A 58 6.74 8.87 5.23
N ALA A 59 5.63 8.20 5.56
CA ALA A 59 4.98 8.34 6.87
C ALA A 59 5.76 7.65 8.01
N GLY A 60 6.88 7.00 7.72
CA GLY A 60 7.68 6.25 8.70
C GLY A 60 8.21 7.06 9.89
N GLU A 61 8.51 8.34 9.68
CA GLU A 61 9.03 9.24 10.74
C GLU A 61 7.91 9.80 11.64
N PHE A 62 6.64 9.61 11.26
CA PHE A 62 5.52 10.05 12.09
C PHE A 62 5.33 9.08 13.25
N HIS A 63 5.71 9.56 14.44
CA HIS A 63 5.54 8.88 15.72
C HIS A 63 4.52 9.63 16.60
N PHE A 64 3.37 9.03 16.82
CA PHE A 64 2.25 9.50 17.65
C PHE A 64 2.10 8.70 18.94
N LEU A 65 2.65 7.48 19.02
CA LEU A 65 2.66 6.65 20.23
C LEU A 65 4.06 6.54 20.85
N ASN A 66 4.11 6.19 22.13
CA ASN A 66 5.37 5.89 22.83
C ASN A 66 6.15 4.76 22.12
N GLU A 67 7.48 4.79 22.21
CA GLU A 67 8.38 3.82 21.55
C GLU A 67 8.05 2.35 21.85
N LYS A 68 7.42 2.08 22.99
CA LYS A 68 6.95 0.74 23.39
C LYS A 68 5.91 0.16 22.41
N TYR A 69 5.18 1.00 21.67
CA TYR A 69 4.08 0.61 20.79
C TYR A 69 4.37 0.82 19.29
N GLN A 70 5.65 0.90 18.89
CA GLN A 70 6.06 1.08 17.49
C GLN A 70 5.39 0.13 16.48
N ILE A 71 5.13 -1.13 16.88
CA ILE A 71 4.47 -2.12 16.00
C ILE A 71 2.99 -1.78 15.83
N LEU A 72 2.29 -1.46 16.92
CA LEU A 72 0.87 -1.11 16.88
C LEU A 72 0.66 0.20 16.09
N GLU A 73 1.57 1.15 16.26
CA GLU A 73 1.59 2.39 15.48
C GLU A 73 1.71 2.13 13.98
N SER A 74 2.68 1.30 13.58
CA SER A 74 2.87 0.91 12.19
C SER A 74 1.62 0.26 11.59
N ILE A 75 0.93 -0.58 12.37
CA ILE A 75 -0.33 -1.21 11.97
C ILE A 75 -1.41 -0.17 11.73
N ILE A 76 -1.61 0.76 12.67
CA ILE A 76 -2.64 1.79 12.58
C ILE A 76 -2.37 2.72 11.40
N ARG A 77 -1.13 3.21 11.28
CA ARG A 77 -0.72 4.13 10.22
C ARG A 77 -0.86 3.49 8.83
N GLY A 78 -0.36 2.27 8.66
CA GLY A 78 -0.49 1.51 7.41
C GLY A 78 -1.96 1.29 7.02
N THR A 79 -2.81 0.96 7.99
CA THR A 79 -4.25 0.76 7.78
C THR A 79 -4.94 2.05 7.33
N ILE A 80 -4.66 3.18 8.01
CA ILE A 80 -5.27 4.48 7.69
C ILE A 80 -4.84 4.95 6.31
N ILE A 81 -3.53 4.94 6.01
CA ILE A 81 -3.00 5.35 4.71
C ILE A 81 -3.53 4.44 3.61
N GLY A 82 -3.55 3.12 3.86
CA GLY A 82 -4.09 2.12 2.95
C GLY A 82 -5.56 2.35 2.61
N ALA A 83 -6.38 2.66 3.62
CA ALA A 83 -7.78 3.01 3.46
C ALA A 83 -7.94 4.28 2.62
N LEU A 84 -7.30 5.39 3.00
CA LEU A 84 -7.42 6.69 2.35
C LEU A 84 -7.10 6.64 0.85
N ILE A 85 -6.00 5.97 0.49
CA ILE A 85 -5.56 5.87 -0.90
C ILE A 85 -6.50 4.98 -1.71
N SER A 86 -7.07 3.94 -1.09
CA SER A 86 -7.96 3.01 -1.76
C SER A 86 -9.38 3.54 -1.92
N VAL A 87 -9.86 4.39 -1.00
CA VAL A 87 -11.13 5.13 -1.17
C VAL A 87 -11.11 5.90 -2.49
N SER A 88 -10.01 6.61 -2.76
CA SER A 88 -9.87 7.45 -3.95
C SER A 88 -10.10 6.66 -5.25
N PHE A 89 -9.59 5.43 -5.32
CA PHE A 89 -9.75 4.57 -6.50
C PHE A 89 -11.09 3.82 -6.50
N SER A 90 -11.57 3.35 -5.35
CA SER A 90 -12.86 2.65 -5.23
C SER A 90 -14.05 3.53 -5.60
N PHE A 91 -13.98 4.85 -5.36
CA PHE A 91 -15.01 5.80 -5.79
C PHE A 91 -14.94 6.12 -7.29
N LEU A 92 -13.78 5.94 -7.91
CA LEU A 92 -13.61 6.11 -9.35
C LEU A 92 -14.19 4.92 -10.13
N SER A 93 -14.26 3.74 -9.52
CA SER A 93 -14.94 2.57 -10.07
C SER A 93 -16.48 2.76 -10.04
N GLN A 94 -17.15 2.65 -11.18
CA GLN A 94 -18.61 2.45 -11.22
C GLN A 94 -18.93 1.03 -11.71
N PRO A 95 -19.52 0.15 -10.86
CA PRO A 95 -19.87 0.34 -9.45
C PRO A 95 -18.67 0.33 -8.48
N PRO A 96 -18.80 0.90 -7.27
CA PRO A 96 -17.73 0.89 -6.28
C PRO A 96 -17.30 -0.52 -5.93
N THR A 97 -16.00 -0.80 -6.04
CA THR A 97 -15.44 -2.11 -5.74
C THR A 97 -15.00 -2.17 -4.27
N TRP A 98 -15.90 -2.61 -3.40
CA TRP A 98 -15.61 -2.80 -1.96
C TRP A 98 -14.40 -3.71 -1.73
N THR A 99 -14.23 -4.73 -2.58
CA THR A 99 -13.06 -5.62 -2.53
C THR A 99 -11.74 -4.87 -2.73
N TYR A 100 -11.71 -3.84 -3.60
CA TYR A 100 -10.52 -3.03 -3.82
C TYR A 100 -10.18 -2.19 -2.58
N PHE A 101 -11.20 -1.66 -1.91
CA PHE A 101 -11.04 -0.89 -0.68
C PHE A 101 -10.47 -1.77 0.45
N PHE A 102 -11.07 -2.92 0.72
CA PHE A 102 -10.59 -3.83 1.76
C PHE A 102 -9.20 -4.41 1.46
N ALA A 103 -8.91 -4.72 0.20
CA ALA A 103 -7.56 -5.12 -0.20
C ALA A 103 -6.53 -4.03 0.11
N GLY A 104 -6.92 -2.76 -0.01
CA GLY A 104 -6.07 -1.63 0.34
C GLY A 104 -5.76 -1.48 1.82
N ILE A 105 -6.76 -1.70 2.67
CA ILE A 105 -6.54 -1.76 4.12
C ILE A 105 -5.56 -2.88 4.45
N ALA A 106 -5.79 -4.08 3.91
CA ALA A 106 -4.94 -5.24 4.17
C ALA A 106 -3.50 -5.02 3.67
N TYR A 107 -3.32 -4.51 2.46
CA TYR A 107 -1.99 -4.22 1.92
C TYR A 107 -1.29 -3.09 2.66
N GLY A 108 -2.01 -2.02 3.02
CA GLY A 108 -1.42 -0.93 3.81
C GLY A 108 -0.89 -1.41 5.15
N PHE A 109 -1.66 -2.24 5.85
CA PHE A 109 -1.24 -2.94 7.06
C PHE A 109 0.05 -3.77 6.84
N VAL A 110 0.07 -4.62 5.81
CA VAL A 110 1.21 -5.50 5.53
C VAL A 110 2.47 -4.70 5.18
N ILE A 111 2.35 -3.67 4.32
CA ILE A 111 3.48 -2.87 3.86
C ILE A 111 4.14 -2.15 5.03
N ASP A 112 3.37 -1.47 5.88
CA ASP A 112 3.94 -0.72 7.00
C ASP A 112 4.60 -1.65 8.01
N LEU A 113 3.94 -2.77 8.35
CA LEU A 113 4.47 -3.74 9.29
C LEU A 113 5.81 -4.33 8.82
N ILE A 114 5.86 -4.83 7.57
CA ILE A 114 7.08 -5.41 7.02
C ILE A 114 8.20 -4.35 6.91
N SER A 115 7.86 -3.15 6.44
CA SER A 115 8.82 -2.04 6.32
C SER A 115 9.44 -1.67 7.68
N THR A 116 8.62 -1.61 8.72
CA THR A 116 9.06 -1.33 10.10
C THR A 116 9.94 -2.46 10.65
N LEU A 117 9.56 -3.73 10.42
CA LEU A 117 10.36 -4.88 10.85
C LEU A 117 11.72 -4.94 10.16
N ILE A 118 11.78 -4.69 8.85
CA ILE A 118 13.04 -4.66 8.10
C ILE A 118 13.93 -3.54 8.61
N LEU A 119 13.40 -2.32 8.77
CA LEU A 119 14.18 -1.17 9.22
C LEU A 119 14.76 -1.40 10.63
N LYS A 120 13.96 -1.99 11.53
CA LYS A 120 14.43 -2.36 12.88
C LYS A 120 15.54 -3.39 12.85
N LYS A 121 15.48 -4.36 11.93
CA LYS A 121 16.51 -5.40 11.76
C LYS A 121 17.82 -4.81 11.18
N VAL A 122 17.72 -3.89 10.22
CA VAL A 122 18.87 -3.18 9.65
C VAL A 122 19.56 -2.33 10.73
N SER A 123 18.79 -1.58 11.53
CA SER A 123 19.34 -0.71 12.58
C SER A 123 19.94 -1.46 13.78
N LYS A 124 19.71 -2.77 13.94
CA LYS A 124 20.33 -3.60 14.97
C LYS A 124 21.67 -4.22 14.51
N LYS A 125 21.93 -4.19 13.21
CA LYS A 125 23.11 -4.79 12.58
C LYS A 125 24.26 -3.80 12.38
N GLU A 126 23.94 -2.50 12.34
CA GLU A 126 24.88 -1.39 12.53
C GLU A 126 25.25 -1.25 14.00
#